data_AF-A0A9Q1AKJ0-F1
#
_entry.id   AF-A0A9Q1AKJ0-F1
#
_cell.length_a   1.000
_cell.length_b   1.000
_cell.length_c   1.000
_cell.angle_alpha   90.00
_cell.angle_beta   90.00
_cell.angle_gamma   90.00
#
_symmetry.space_group_name_H-M   'P 1'
#
loop_
_entity.id
_entity.type
_entity.pdbx_description
1 polymer ?
#
loop_
_entity_poly.entity_id
_entity_poly.type
_entity_poly.pdbx_seq_one_letter_code
_entity_poly.pdbx_strand_id
1 'polypeptide(L)'
;MRLGLFNGDPTGQQFGNIGPDQVCSQENQMLALDAARDGIVLLKNSAGLLPLSKSKTMSLAVIGPNADSVQTLLGNYAGPPCKFVTPLRALQSYIKHTIPYPGCDSVQCSSASIDGAVNVEKGADHVALIMGLDDTQEKEGLDRVDLVLPGKQEELIISVAKAAKNPVVLVLLSGGPVDISFSKNDRNIGSILWAGYPGEAGAIALAEIIFGDHNPGGKLPMTWYPQEFVKVPMTDMRMRPQTSSGYPGRTYRFYKGPAVFEFGYGLSYSKYTYELTAFSRNKLYLNQSSTKHKINNFDSVMMSILVSELGTEFCEHNKFPVRIGVKNHGEMAGKHPVLLFARQTKQGNGRARKQLVGFHSVKLSAGERAEIELEVSPCEHLSRANEDGLMVMEEGTHFLVVEDQEHPISIVI
;
A
#
# COMPACT_ATOMS: atom_id res chain seq x y z
N MET A 1 -39.35 -2.39 -12.40
CA MET A 1 -38.23 -2.06 -11.48
C MET A 1 -36.91 -2.18 -12.24
N ARG A 2 -35.87 -1.40 -11.89
CA ARG A 2 -34.62 -1.28 -12.68
C ARG A 2 -33.88 -2.61 -12.91
N LEU A 3 -33.95 -3.55 -11.97
CA LEU A 3 -33.27 -4.86 -12.05
C LEU A 3 -34.05 -5.92 -12.85
N GLY A 4 -35.20 -5.56 -13.43
CA GLY A 4 -35.92 -6.46 -14.33
C GLY A 4 -36.67 -7.64 -13.68
N LEU A 5 -36.71 -7.75 -12.34
CA LEU A 5 -37.37 -8.85 -11.62
C LEU A 5 -38.84 -9.13 -12.04
N PHE A 6 -39.55 -8.13 -12.58
CA PHE A 6 -40.94 -8.25 -13.04
C PHE A 6 -41.09 -8.17 -14.57
N ASN A 7 -40.00 -8.21 -15.32
CA ASN A 7 -40.01 -8.03 -16.78
C ASN A 7 -40.19 -9.36 -17.53
N GLY A 8 -41.00 -10.28 -17.00
CA GLY A 8 -41.26 -11.59 -17.62
C GLY A 8 -40.14 -12.61 -17.36
N ASP A 9 -39.89 -13.48 -18.33
CA ASP A 9 -38.87 -14.54 -18.24
C ASP A 9 -37.48 -13.94 -17.97
N PRO A 10 -36.86 -14.25 -16.82
CA PRO A 10 -35.53 -13.75 -16.49
C PRO A 10 -34.45 -14.09 -17.52
N THR A 11 -34.56 -15.23 -18.21
CA THR A 11 -33.56 -15.68 -19.22
C THR A 11 -33.54 -14.77 -20.45
N GLY A 12 -34.66 -14.11 -20.77
CA GLY A 12 -34.77 -13.13 -21.84
C GLY A 12 -34.19 -11.75 -21.49
N GLN A 13 -33.67 -11.55 -20.28
CA GLN A 13 -33.17 -10.27 -19.79
C GLN A 13 -31.65 -10.18 -19.84
N GLN A 14 -31.11 -8.96 -19.71
CA GLN A 14 -29.68 -8.66 -19.86
C GLN A 14 -28.75 -9.57 -19.04
N PHE A 15 -29.14 -9.96 -17.83
CA PHE A 15 -28.34 -10.80 -16.94
C PHE A 15 -28.86 -12.25 -16.83
N GLY A 16 -29.90 -12.60 -17.59
CA GLY A 16 -30.60 -13.88 -17.50
C GLY A 16 -29.78 -15.11 -17.89
N ASN A 17 -28.74 -14.89 -18.68
CA ASN A 17 -27.92 -15.96 -19.27
C ASN A 17 -26.57 -16.15 -18.55
N ILE A 18 -26.36 -15.51 -17.40
CA ILE A 18 -25.15 -15.74 -16.59
C ILE A 18 -25.34 -17.05 -15.81
N GLY A 19 -24.65 -18.10 -16.23
CA GLY A 19 -24.74 -19.43 -15.66
C GLY A 19 -23.65 -19.77 -14.62
N PRO A 20 -23.78 -20.91 -13.92
CA PRO A 20 -22.78 -21.40 -12.97
C PRO A 20 -21.40 -21.69 -13.59
N ASP A 21 -21.33 -21.94 -14.89
CA ASP A 21 -20.09 -22.14 -15.66
C ASP A 21 -19.21 -20.88 -15.73
N GLN A 22 -19.80 -19.71 -15.48
CA GLN A 22 -19.07 -18.44 -15.35
C GLN A 22 -18.45 -18.27 -13.96
N VAL A 23 -18.97 -18.98 -12.95
CA VAL A 23 -18.40 -19.00 -11.59
C VAL A 23 -17.14 -19.85 -11.61
N CYS A 24 -16.07 -19.36 -10.96
CA CYS A 24 -14.78 -20.05 -10.96
C CYS A 24 -14.19 -20.31 -12.36
N SER A 25 -14.54 -19.51 -13.37
CA SER A 25 -13.89 -19.58 -14.68
C SER A 25 -12.38 -19.38 -14.55
N GLN A 26 -11.60 -19.88 -15.51
CA GLN A 26 -10.15 -19.71 -15.51
C GLN A 26 -9.76 -18.22 -15.51
N GLU A 27 -10.51 -17.39 -16.24
CA GLU A 27 -10.31 -15.94 -16.29
C GLU A 27 -10.47 -15.29 -14.91
N ASN A 28 -11.53 -15.64 -14.17
CA ASN A 28 -11.77 -15.13 -12.83
C ASN A 28 -10.67 -15.55 -11.83
N GLN A 29 -10.21 -16.81 -11.91
CA GLN A 29 -9.10 -17.30 -11.09
C GLN A 29 -7.78 -16.61 -11.43
N MET A 30 -7.52 -16.33 -12.72
CA MET A 30 -6.33 -15.57 -13.14
C MET A 30 -6.39 -14.12 -12.70
N LEU A 31 -7.57 -13.49 -12.73
CA LEU A 31 -7.76 -12.14 -12.22
C LEU A 31 -7.49 -12.05 -10.71
N ALA A 32 -7.91 -13.05 -9.93
CA ALA A 32 -7.59 -13.13 -8.50
C ALA A 32 -6.07 -13.26 -8.27
N LEU A 33 -5.39 -14.06 -9.09
CA LEU A 33 -3.93 -14.20 -9.02
C LEU A 33 -3.20 -12.90 -9.39
N ASP A 34 -3.64 -12.21 -10.44
CA ASP A 34 -3.05 -10.94 -10.86
C ASP A 34 -3.30 -9.83 -9.82
N ALA A 35 -4.47 -9.81 -9.19
CA ALA A 35 -4.75 -8.89 -8.08
C ALA A 35 -3.80 -9.12 -6.88
N ALA A 36 -3.53 -10.39 -6.52
CA ALA A 36 -2.59 -10.72 -5.46
C ALA A 36 -1.14 -10.35 -5.83
N ARG A 37 -0.71 -10.66 -7.05
CA ARG A 37 0.61 -10.31 -7.60
C ARG A 37 0.87 -8.80 -7.54
N ASP A 38 -0.11 -8.02 -8.02
CA ASP A 38 -0.02 -6.56 -8.08
C ASP A 38 -0.14 -5.91 -6.69
N GLY A 39 -0.80 -6.59 -5.74
CA GLY A 39 -1.09 -6.07 -4.40
C GLY A 39 0.00 -6.30 -3.36
N ILE A 40 0.80 -7.37 -3.48
CA ILE A 40 1.87 -7.68 -2.52
C ILE A 40 2.97 -6.61 -2.57
N VAL A 41 3.35 -6.11 -1.41
CA VAL A 41 4.32 -5.01 -1.26
C VAL A 41 5.63 -5.52 -0.68
N LEU A 42 6.73 -5.29 -1.41
CA LEU A 42 8.08 -5.48 -0.90
C LEU A 42 8.50 -4.27 -0.07
N LEU A 43 8.60 -4.44 1.25
CA LEU A 43 8.93 -3.38 2.20
C LEU A 43 10.43 -3.27 2.47
N LYS A 44 11.16 -4.37 2.30
CA LYS A 44 12.61 -4.42 2.49
C LYS A 44 13.20 -5.52 1.61
N ASN A 45 14.36 -5.25 1.04
CA ASN A 45 15.16 -6.26 0.34
C ASN A 45 16.66 -5.93 0.46
N SER A 46 17.20 -6.08 1.66
CA SER A 46 18.59 -5.82 1.97
C SER A 46 19.51 -6.86 1.32
N ALA A 47 20.63 -6.38 0.76
CA ALA A 47 21.60 -7.18 0.01
C ALA A 47 21.02 -7.97 -1.19
N GLY A 48 19.80 -7.66 -1.63
CA GLY A 48 19.15 -8.37 -2.74
C GLY A 48 18.86 -9.84 -2.43
N LEU A 49 18.50 -10.17 -1.18
CA LEU A 49 18.16 -11.55 -0.78
C LEU A 49 17.08 -12.14 -1.68
N LEU A 50 16.00 -11.41 -1.91
CA LEU A 50 14.96 -11.81 -2.85
C LEU A 50 15.22 -11.25 -4.26
N PRO A 51 14.91 -12.01 -5.32
CA PRO A 51 14.29 -13.35 -5.28
C PRO A 51 15.28 -14.47 -4.90
N LEU A 52 14.80 -15.50 -4.19
CA LEU A 52 15.57 -16.70 -3.89
C LEU A 52 15.84 -17.52 -5.15
N SER A 53 17.06 -18.03 -5.27
CA SER A 53 17.44 -18.88 -6.40
C SER A 53 16.83 -20.28 -6.24
N LYS A 54 15.98 -20.67 -7.19
CA LYS A 54 15.38 -22.02 -7.26
C LYS A 54 16.42 -23.13 -7.37
N SER A 55 17.57 -22.86 -7.99
CA SER A 55 18.63 -23.85 -8.23
C SER A 55 19.68 -23.90 -7.12
N LYS A 56 19.75 -22.89 -6.25
CA LYS A 56 20.70 -22.86 -5.10
C LYS A 56 20.02 -23.10 -3.77
N THR A 57 18.70 -22.93 -3.68
CA THR A 57 17.92 -23.23 -2.49
C THR A 57 17.61 -24.72 -2.49
N MET A 58 18.30 -25.51 -1.65
CA MET A 58 18.04 -26.95 -1.54
C MET A 58 16.98 -27.24 -0.48
N SER A 59 16.88 -26.37 0.53
CA SER A 59 16.01 -26.54 1.69
C SER A 59 15.47 -25.20 2.20
N LEU A 60 14.22 -25.22 2.66
CA LEU A 60 13.50 -24.02 3.14
C LEU A 60 12.77 -24.33 4.44
N ALA A 61 13.04 -23.58 5.51
CA ALA A 61 12.21 -23.60 6.70
C ALA A 61 11.05 -22.62 6.53
N VAL A 62 9.81 -23.08 6.71
CA VAL A 62 8.62 -22.22 6.66
C VAL A 62 8.01 -22.20 8.05
N ILE A 63 8.13 -21.06 8.72
CA ILE A 63 7.87 -20.92 10.15
C ILE A 63 6.78 -19.88 10.40
N GLY A 64 5.76 -20.19 11.21
CA GLY A 64 4.83 -19.19 11.74
C GLY A 64 3.37 -19.60 11.67
N PRO A 65 2.51 -18.95 12.48
CA PRO A 65 1.11 -19.35 12.66
C PRO A 65 0.27 -19.17 11.39
N ASN A 66 0.69 -18.30 10.47
CA ASN A 66 -0.02 -18.05 9.22
C ASN A 66 0.47 -18.92 8.04
N ALA A 67 1.47 -19.79 8.25
CA ALA A 67 2.08 -20.56 7.18
C ALA A 67 1.14 -21.60 6.54
N ASP A 68 0.27 -22.23 7.33
CA ASP A 68 -0.66 -23.28 6.86
C ASP A 68 -2.14 -22.93 7.08
N SER A 69 -2.48 -21.64 6.91
CA SER A 69 -3.84 -21.13 7.06
C SER A 69 -4.42 -20.63 5.74
N VAL A 70 -5.51 -21.24 5.27
CA VAL A 70 -6.31 -20.71 4.15
C VAL A 70 -7.16 -19.54 4.61
N GLN A 71 -7.76 -19.65 5.79
CA GLN A 71 -8.72 -18.67 6.30
C GLN A 71 -8.09 -17.28 6.45
N THR A 72 -6.83 -17.23 6.92
CA THR A 72 -6.10 -15.96 7.00
C THR A 72 -6.02 -15.28 5.64
N LEU A 73 -5.78 -16.00 4.54
CA LEU A 73 -5.64 -15.37 3.22
C LEU A 73 -6.91 -14.68 2.74
N LEU A 74 -8.08 -15.14 3.20
CA LEU A 74 -9.39 -14.66 2.73
C LEU A 74 -9.87 -13.41 3.46
N GLY A 75 -9.39 -13.14 4.68
CA GLY A 75 -9.90 -12.05 5.52
C GLY A 75 -11.33 -12.32 6.00
N ASN A 76 -12.22 -11.33 5.84
CA ASN A 76 -13.63 -11.40 6.24
C ASN A 76 -14.57 -11.25 5.03
N TYR A 77 -15.89 -11.39 5.24
CA TYR A 77 -16.91 -11.27 4.20
C TYR A 77 -16.67 -12.15 2.94
N ALA A 78 -15.97 -13.28 3.12
CA ALA A 78 -15.62 -14.20 2.05
C ALA A 78 -16.54 -15.43 2.02
N GLY A 79 -16.90 -15.87 0.82
CA GLY A 79 -17.48 -17.19 0.59
C GLY A 79 -16.41 -18.26 0.41
N PRO A 80 -16.80 -19.54 0.22
CA PRO A 80 -15.86 -20.60 -0.11
C PRO A 80 -15.10 -20.29 -1.41
N PRO A 81 -13.75 -20.34 -1.43
CA PRO A 81 -12.99 -20.06 -2.62
C PRO A 81 -13.07 -21.19 -3.65
N CYS A 82 -12.77 -20.90 -4.92
CA CYS A 82 -12.78 -21.90 -5.98
C CYS A 82 -11.64 -22.90 -5.81
N LYS A 83 -10.47 -22.40 -5.37
CA LYS A 83 -9.30 -23.19 -5.01
C LYS A 83 -8.67 -22.61 -3.74
N PHE A 84 -7.91 -23.42 -3.02
CA PHE A 84 -7.16 -22.94 -1.88
C PHE A 84 -5.78 -23.58 -1.82
N VAL A 85 -4.77 -22.75 -1.60
CA VAL A 85 -3.38 -23.14 -1.38
C VAL A 85 -2.87 -22.33 -0.21
N THR A 86 -2.22 -22.98 0.76
CA THR A 86 -1.59 -22.29 1.89
C THR A 86 -0.20 -21.79 1.50
N PRO A 87 0.35 -20.76 2.16
CA PRO A 87 1.73 -20.32 1.92
C PRO A 87 2.74 -21.48 1.99
N LEU A 88 2.59 -22.38 2.95
CA LEU A 88 3.40 -23.59 3.09
C LEU A 88 3.35 -24.45 1.84
N ARG A 89 2.15 -24.77 1.33
CA ARG A 89 1.98 -25.62 0.14
C ARG A 89 2.51 -24.95 -1.13
N ALA A 90 2.33 -23.64 -1.26
CA ALA A 90 2.87 -22.89 -2.39
C ALA A 90 4.40 -22.86 -2.37
N LEU A 91 5.03 -22.67 -1.19
CA LEU A 91 6.49 -22.71 -1.07
C LEU A 91 7.05 -24.13 -1.29
N GLN A 92 6.35 -25.15 -0.79
CA GLN A 92 6.65 -26.58 -1.03
C GLN A 92 6.62 -26.97 -2.51
N SER A 93 5.86 -26.26 -3.36
CA SER A 93 5.86 -26.56 -4.80
C SER A 93 7.18 -26.16 -5.47
N TYR A 94 7.88 -25.15 -4.93
CA TYR A 94 9.19 -24.73 -5.39
C TYR A 94 10.32 -25.55 -4.77
N ILE A 95 10.31 -25.73 -3.45
CA ILE A 95 11.38 -26.40 -2.70
C ILE A 95 10.83 -27.67 -2.05
N LYS A 96 11.17 -28.84 -2.59
CA LYS A 96 10.65 -30.12 -2.10
C LYS A 96 11.07 -30.42 -0.66
N HIS A 97 12.28 -30.05 -0.27
CA HIS A 97 12.73 -30.16 1.11
C HIS A 97 12.34 -28.90 1.91
N THR A 98 11.04 -28.72 2.11
CA THR A 98 10.51 -27.67 2.97
C THR A 98 10.19 -28.23 4.35
N ILE A 99 10.68 -27.57 5.39
CA ILE A 99 10.49 -27.97 6.79
C ILE A 99 9.46 -27.02 7.42
N PRO A 100 8.20 -27.45 7.59
CA PRO A 100 7.19 -26.63 8.24
C PRO A 100 7.42 -26.58 9.74
N TYR A 101 7.17 -25.42 10.35
CA TYR A 101 7.10 -25.30 11.80
C TYR A 101 6.09 -24.23 12.21
N PRO A 102 5.12 -24.52 13.09
CA PRO A 102 4.11 -23.52 13.45
C PRO A 102 4.72 -22.35 14.24
N GLY A 103 5.73 -22.60 15.08
CA GLY A 103 6.38 -21.59 15.91
C GLY A 103 5.53 -21.11 17.09
N CYS A 104 4.30 -20.68 16.82
CA CYS A 104 3.28 -20.30 17.80
C CYS A 104 2.14 -21.34 17.85
N ASP A 105 1.36 -21.32 18.93
CA ASP A 105 0.12 -22.11 19.05
C ASP A 105 -1.00 -21.66 18.10
N SER A 106 -1.05 -20.37 17.79
CA SER A 106 -2.07 -19.68 16.99
C SER A 106 -1.54 -18.31 16.56
N VAL A 107 -2.34 -17.55 15.80
CA VAL A 107 -1.98 -16.16 15.45
C VAL A 107 -1.85 -15.27 16.68
N GLN A 108 -2.69 -15.46 17.71
CA GLN A 108 -2.54 -14.75 19.00
C GLN A 108 -1.17 -15.00 19.67
N CYS A 109 -0.54 -16.12 19.35
CA CYS A 109 0.78 -16.53 19.85
C CYS A 109 0.94 -16.36 21.36
N SER A 110 -0.01 -16.92 22.13
CA SER A 110 0.05 -16.90 23.60
C SER A 110 1.24 -17.72 24.11
N SER A 111 1.61 -18.75 23.37
CA SER A 111 2.81 -19.54 23.57
C SER A 111 3.60 -19.69 22.26
N ALA A 112 4.93 -19.69 22.37
CA ALA A 112 5.85 -19.88 21.25
C ALA A 112 6.89 -20.94 21.60
N SER A 113 7.10 -21.89 20.68
CA SER A 113 8.11 -22.94 20.77
C SER A 113 9.39 -22.50 20.04
N ILE A 114 10.06 -21.50 20.60
CA ILE A 114 11.21 -20.84 19.98
C ILE A 114 12.38 -21.80 19.75
N ASP A 115 12.70 -22.64 20.73
CA ASP A 115 13.82 -23.60 20.61
C ASP A 115 13.61 -24.58 19.45
N GLY A 116 12.37 -25.02 19.25
CA GLY A 116 12.04 -25.88 18.11
C GLY A 116 12.16 -25.14 16.77
N ALA A 117 11.72 -23.88 16.71
CA ALA A 117 11.86 -23.06 15.50
C ALA A 117 13.33 -22.79 15.14
N VAL A 118 14.15 -22.49 16.14
CA VAL A 118 15.61 -22.32 16.00
C VAL A 118 16.29 -23.62 15.56
N ASN A 119 15.81 -24.78 16.03
CA ASN A 119 16.36 -26.07 15.61
C ASN A 119 15.96 -26.44 14.17
N VAL A 120 14.74 -26.12 13.75
CA VAL A 120 14.29 -26.32 12.36
C VAL A 120 15.11 -25.48 11.38
N GLU A 121 15.43 -24.22 11.74
CA GLU A 121 16.24 -23.36 10.89
C GLU A 121 17.59 -23.99 10.53
N LYS A 122 18.26 -24.65 11.49
CA LYS A 122 19.61 -25.24 11.26
C LYS A 122 19.66 -26.22 10.10
N GLY A 123 18.52 -26.86 9.79
CA GLY A 123 18.35 -27.83 8.72
C GLY A 123 17.98 -27.22 7.36
N ALA A 124 17.83 -25.90 7.26
CA ALA A 124 17.44 -25.21 6.03
C ALA A 124 18.53 -24.23 5.54
N ASP A 125 18.52 -23.92 4.23
CA ASP A 125 19.39 -22.91 3.63
C ASP A 125 18.82 -21.50 3.81
N HIS A 126 17.49 -21.40 3.71
CA HIS A 126 16.72 -20.18 3.85
C HIS A 126 15.53 -20.39 4.81
N VAL A 127 15.06 -19.29 5.39
CA VAL A 127 13.89 -19.26 6.26
C VAL A 127 12.87 -18.26 5.73
N ALA A 128 11.63 -18.69 5.64
CA ALA A 128 10.47 -17.83 5.45
C ALA A 128 9.62 -17.83 6.73
N LEU A 129 9.54 -16.69 7.39
CA LEU A 129 8.68 -16.45 8.55
C LEU A 129 7.34 -15.90 8.07
N ILE A 130 6.25 -16.64 8.24
CA ILE A 130 4.88 -16.25 7.83
C ILE A 130 4.09 -15.86 9.09
N MET A 131 4.04 -14.56 9.33
CA MET A 131 3.59 -13.92 10.57
C MET A 131 2.46 -12.93 10.28
N GLY A 132 1.92 -12.30 11.33
CA GLY A 132 0.96 -11.22 11.21
C GLY A 132 -0.29 -11.42 12.05
N LEU A 133 -1.43 -11.09 11.44
CA LEU A 133 -2.76 -11.00 12.04
C LEU A 133 -3.74 -11.95 11.34
N ASP A 134 -4.95 -12.04 11.89
CA ASP A 134 -6.13 -12.66 11.29
C ASP A 134 -7.40 -12.03 11.91
N ASP A 135 -8.56 -12.65 11.65
CA ASP A 135 -9.86 -12.22 12.16
C ASP A 135 -10.02 -12.37 13.69
N THR A 136 -9.07 -13.02 14.37
CA THR A 136 -9.01 -13.01 15.84
C THR A 136 -8.42 -11.72 16.39
N GLN A 137 -7.69 -10.96 15.56
CA GLN A 137 -7.04 -9.69 15.92
C GLN A 137 -7.79 -8.48 15.38
N GLU A 138 -8.29 -8.54 14.14
CA GLU A 138 -8.96 -7.42 13.48
C GLU A 138 -10.15 -7.89 12.66
N LYS A 139 -11.36 -7.52 13.09
CA LYS A 139 -12.61 -7.83 12.37
C LYS A 139 -13.71 -6.84 12.72
N GLU A 140 -14.87 -7.00 12.07
CA GLU A 140 -16.06 -6.23 12.44
C GLU A 140 -16.43 -6.46 13.91
N GLY A 141 -16.65 -5.35 14.63
CA GLY A 141 -16.90 -5.37 16.08
C GLY A 141 -15.67 -5.64 16.95
N LEU A 142 -14.46 -5.69 16.36
CA LEU A 142 -13.21 -5.89 17.08
C LEU A 142 -12.10 -5.02 16.48
N ASP A 143 -11.97 -3.81 17.03
CA ASP A 143 -10.80 -2.97 16.82
C ASP A 143 -9.60 -3.51 17.63
N ARG A 144 -8.40 -3.40 17.05
CA ARG A 144 -7.16 -3.64 17.80
C ARG A 144 -6.92 -2.55 18.85
N VAL A 145 -6.24 -2.92 19.93
CA VAL A 145 -5.82 -1.99 21.00
C VAL A 145 -4.37 -1.56 20.90
N ASP A 146 -3.59 -2.26 20.06
CA ASP A 146 -2.19 -1.97 19.75
C ASP A 146 -1.93 -2.19 18.24
N LEU A 147 -0.75 -1.74 17.79
CA LEU A 147 -0.26 -1.88 16.43
C LEU A 147 0.86 -2.93 16.33
N VAL A 148 1.26 -3.58 17.41
CA VAL A 148 2.37 -4.57 17.39
C VAL A 148 1.89 -5.93 16.88
N LEU A 149 2.85 -6.85 16.65
CA LEU A 149 2.51 -8.24 16.41
C LEU A 149 1.96 -8.89 17.69
N PRO A 150 0.96 -9.77 17.59
CA PRO A 150 0.32 -10.37 18.75
C PRO A 150 1.24 -11.36 19.48
N GLY A 151 1.13 -11.36 20.81
CA GLY A 151 1.79 -12.31 21.69
C GLY A 151 3.31 -12.36 21.48
N LYS A 152 3.84 -13.57 21.27
CA LYS A 152 5.28 -13.84 21.17
C LYS A 152 5.82 -13.87 19.73
N GLN A 153 5.06 -13.42 18.74
CA GLN A 153 5.52 -13.45 17.35
C GLN A 153 6.81 -12.63 17.14
N GLU A 154 6.93 -11.45 17.74
CA GLU A 154 8.16 -10.64 17.65
C GLU A 154 9.37 -11.37 18.25
N GLU A 155 9.23 -11.96 19.44
CA GLU A 155 10.28 -12.73 20.11
C GLU A 155 10.74 -13.93 19.25
N LEU A 156 9.78 -14.62 18.62
CA LEU A 156 10.04 -15.72 17.70
C LEU A 156 10.81 -15.24 16.46
N ILE A 157 10.39 -14.13 15.83
CA ILE A 157 11.06 -13.56 14.65
C ILE A 157 12.52 -13.21 15.00
N ILE A 158 12.72 -12.47 16.10
CA ILE A 158 14.07 -12.03 16.53
C ILE A 158 14.96 -13.24 16.81
N SER A 159 14.43 -14.25 17.52
CA SER A 159 15.20 -15.44 17.90
C SER A 159 15.61 -16.27 16.70
N VAL A 160 14.68 -16.51 15.76
CA VAL A 160 14.98 -17.26 14.53
C VAL A 160 15.93 -16.47 13.64
N ALA A 161 15.67 -15.18 13.41
CA ALA A 161 16.55 -14.34 12.58
C ALA A 161 17.99 -14.31 13.12
N LYS A 162 18.16 -14.18 14.45
CA LYS A 162 19.48 -14.19 15.09
C LYS A 162 20.19 -15.54 14.98
N ALA A 163 19.46 -16.64 15.05
CA ALA A 163 20.03 -17.98 14.93
C ALA A 163 20.35 -18.34 13.48
N ALA A 164 19.69 -17.69 12.51
CA ALA A 164 19.75 -18.10 11.13
C ALA A 164 21.12 -17.91 10.49
N LYS A 165 21.52 -18.87 9.65
CA LYS A 165 22.80 -18.79 8.91
C LYS A 165 22.81 -17.66 7.90
N ASN A 166 21.66 -17.42 7.27
CA ASN A 166 21.44 -16.40 6.27
C ASN A 166 20.31 -15.46 6.72
N PRO A 167 20.29 -14.20 6.24
CA PRO A 167 19.16 -13.32 6.50
C PRO A 167 17.83 -13.96 6.08
N VAL A 168 16.81 -13.81 6.93
CA VAL A 168 15.51 -14.45 6.75
C VAL A 168 14.56 -13.60 5.90
N VAL A 169 13.55 -14.25 5.32
CA VAL A 169 12.42 -13.59 4.67
C VAL A 169 11.27 -13.50 5.67
N LEU A 170 10.79 -12.29 5.96
CA LEU A 170 9.62 -12.05 6.77
C LEU A 170 8.42 -11.73 5.87
N VAL A 171 7.33 -12.46 6.02
CA VAL A 171 6.05 -12.22 5.36
C VAL A 171 5.01 -11.86 6.40
N LEU A 172 4.30 -10.76 6.18
CA LEU A 172 3.23 -10.27 7.04
C LEU A 172 1.88 -10.40 6.32
N LEU A 173 1.00 -11.23 6.89
CA LEU A 173 -0.41 -11.29 6.53
C LEU A 173 -1.20 -10.44 7.52
N SER A 174 -1.79 -9.34 7.06
CA SER A 174 -2.55 -8.42 7.90
C SER A 174 -3.26 -7.40 7.01
N GLY A 175 -4.48 -7.01 7.37
CA GLY A 175 -5.17 -5.91 6.72
C GLY A 175 -4.64 -4.57 7.21
N GLY A 176 -4.65 -4.34 8.53
CA GLY A 176 -4.12 -3.13 9.13
C GLY A 176 -2.59 -3.11 9.22
N PRO A 177 -1.98 -1.92 9.41
CA PRO A 177 -0.53 -1.81 9.56
C PRO A 177 -0.07 -2.43 10.88
N VAL A 178 1.17 -2.92 10.90
CA VAL A 178 1.81 -3.49 12.09
C VAL A 178 3.13 -2.76 12.35
N ASP A 179 3.36 -2.29 13.57
CA ASP A 179 4.65 -1.74 13.96
C ASP A 179 5.69 -2.86 14.02
N ILE A 180 6.51 -2.89 12.98
CA ILE A 180 7.66 -3.80 12.83
C ILE A 180 8.97 -3.03 12.84
N SER A 181 9.04 -1.90 13.55
CA SER A 181 10.23 -1.05 13.63
C SER A 181 11.48 -1.84 14.04
N PHE A 182 11.33 -2.86 14.90
CA PHE A 182 12.42 -3.76 15.30
C PHE A 182 13.08 -4.47 14.11
N SER A 183 12.33 -4.78 13.05
CA SER A 183 12.78 -5.55 11.90
C SER A 183 13.36 -4.69 10.77
N LYS A 184 12.94 -3.42 10.67
CA LYS A 184 13.20 -2.55 9.52
C LYS A 184 14.70 -2.41 9.24
N ASN A 185 15.51 -2.27 10.29
CA ASN A 185 16.95 -2.07 10.19
C ASN A 185 17.78 -3.29 10.64
N ASP A 186 17.15 -4.40 11.02
CA ASP A 186 17.86 -5.62 11.41
C ASP A 186 18.52 -6.29 10.19
N ARG A 187 19.83 -6.55 10.25
CA ARG A 187 20.56 -7.17 9.14
C ARG A 187 20.24 -8.66 8.97
N ASN A 188 19.73 -9.30 10.01
CA ASN A 188 19.32 -10.72 9.96
C ASN A 188 17.95 -10.92 9.32
N ILE A 189 17.20 -9.84 9.07
CA ILE A 189 15.94 -9.87 8.32
C ILE A 189 16.23 -9.27 6.95
N GLY A 190 16.51 -10.12 5.97
CA GLY A 190 16.96 -9.69 4.64
C GLY A 190 15.82 -9.06 3.83
N SER A 191 14.63 -9.65 3.90
CA SER A 191 13.49 -9.15 3.12
C SER A 191 12.21 -9.14 3.95
N ILE A 192 11.34 -8.18 3.66
CA ILE A 192 10.03 -8.03 4.30
C ILE A 192 8.98 -7.86 3.21
N LEU A 193 7.99 -8.73 3.19
CA LEU A 193 6.82 -8.67 2.31
C LEU A 193 5.57 -8.42 3.17
N TRP A 194 4.72 -7.48 2.75
CA TRP A 194 3.35 -7.36 3.25
C TRP A 194 2.39 -7.81 2.16
N ALA A 195 1.54 -8.78 2.47
CA ALA A 195 0.67 -9.40 1.49
C ALA A 195 -0.82 -9.09 1.71
N GLY A 196 -1.17 -8.24 2.68
CA GLY A 196 -2.58 -7.99 2.99
C GLY A 196 -3.31 -9.28 3.40
N TYR A 197 -4.52 -9.44 2.87
CA TYR A 197 -5.24 -10.70 2.76
C TYR A 197 -5.39 -11.05 1.27
N PRO A 198 -4.47 -11.85 0.69
CA PRO A 198 -4.28 -11.92 -0.76
C PRO A 198 -5.25 -12.89 -1.47
N GLY A 199 -6.29 -13.38 -0.79
CA GLY A 199 -7.35 -14.18 -1.38
C GLY A 199 -6.93 -15.59 -1.81
N GLU A 200 -7.75 -16.21 -2.66
CA GLU A 200 -7.64 -17.64 -3.02
C GLU A 200 -6.33 -18.02 -3.73
N ALA A 201 -5.76 -17.09 -4.50
CA ALA A 201 -4.53 -17.28 -5.26
C ALA A 201 -3.31 -16.63 -4.57
N GLY A 202 -3.50 -16.05 -3.39
CA GLY A 202 -2.51 -15.24 -2.72
C GLY A 202 -1.23 -15.96 -2.33
N ALA A 203 -1.34 -17.22 -1.88
CA ALA A 203 -0.18 -18.05 -1.58
C ALA A 203 0.68 -18.32 -2.81
N ILE A 204 0.06 -18.48 -3.98
CA ILE A 204 0.76 -18.71 -5.26
C ILE A 204 1.53 -17.43 -5.63
N ALA A 205 0.86 -16.27 -5.61
CA ALA A 205 1.50 -14.98 -5.86
C ALA A 205 2.69 -14.71 -4.93
N LEU A 206 2.54 -15.04 -3.64
CA LEU A 206 3.60 -14.91 -2.65
C LEU A 206 4.82 -15.77 -3.00
N ALA A 207 4.60 -17.04 -3.35
CA ALA A 207 5.68 -17.95 -3.74
C ALA A 207 6.36 -17.49 -5.05
N GLU A 208 5.59 -17.04 -6.04
CA GLU A 208 6.12 -16.48 -7.29
C GLU A 208 7.01 -15.25 -7.04
N ILE A 209 6.63 -14.38 -6.10
CA ILE A 209 7.46 -13.24 -5.70
C ILE A 209 8.74 -13.72 -5.01
N ILE A 210 8.64 -14.62 -4.04
CA ILE A 210 9.81 -15.11 -3.29
C ILE A 210 10.83 -15.78 -4.22
N PHE A 211 10.38 -16.51 -5.26
CA PHE A 211 11.27 -17.20 -6.20
C PHE A 211 11.49 -16.49 -7.54
N GLY A 212 11.01 -15.25 -7.67
CA GLY A 212 11.31 -14.38 -8.82
C GLY A 212 10.57 -14.72 -10.11
N ASP A 213 9.45 -15.44 -10.05
CA ASP A 213 8.53 -15.58 -11.18
C ASP A 213 7.66 -14.33 -11.37
N HIS A 214 7.52 -13.52 -10.32
CA HIS A 214 6.86 -12.24 -10.37
C HIS A 214 7.71 -11.15 -9.69
N ASN A 215 7.75 -9.97 -10.30
CA ASN A 215 8.41 -8.80 -9.76
C ASN A 215 7.38 -8.00 -8.93
N PRO A 216 7.52 -7.90 -7.60
CA PRO A 216 6.57 -7.15 -6.80
C PRO A 216 6.60 -5.67 -7.18
N GLY A 217 5.43 -5.04 -7.25
CA GLY A 217 5.31 -3.61 -7.53
C GLY A 217 4.18 -2.92 -6.77
N GLY A 218 3.53 -3.62 -5.83
CA GLY A 218 2.53 -3.04 -4.96
C GLY A 218 3.09 -1.88 -4.13
N LYS A 219 2.21 -0.92 -3.78
CA LYS A 219 2.53 0.22 -2.93
C LYS A 219 1.56 0.27 -1.76
N LEU A 220 2.05 0.69 -0.58
CA LEU A 220 1.24 0.78 0.62
C LEU A 220 0.07 1.77 0.46
N PRO A 221 -1.19 1.35 0.66
CA PRO A 221 -2.35 2.23 0.63
C PRO A 221 -2.56 2.97 1.96
N MET A 222 -1.70 2.75 2.95
CA MET A 222 -1.82 3.31 4.29
C MET A 222 -0.45 3.61 4.90
N THR A 223 -0.40 4.57 5.81
CA THR A 223 0.80 4.84 6.62
C THR A 223 0.93 3.80 7.72
N TRP A 224 2.10 3.22 7.86
CA TRP A 224 2.43 2.33 8.98
C TRP A 224 2.97 3.17 10.12
N TYR A 225 2.20 3.30 11.19
CA TYR A 225 2.57 4.07 12.37
C TYR A 225 3.34 3.20 13.36
N PRO A 226 4.22 3.81 14.18
CA PRO A 226 4.78 3.12 15.32
C PRO A 226 3.73 2.95 16.41
N GLN A 227 3.95 2.01 17.32
CA GLN A 227 3.06 1.64 18.41
C GLN A 227 2.63 2.85 19.24
N GLU A 228 3.50 3.84 19.45
CA GLU A 228 3.18 5.03 20.23
C GLU A 228 2.02 5.85 19.66
N PHE A 229 1.65 5.66 18.38
CA PHE A 229 0.50 6.33 17.78
C PHE A 229 -0.83 5.97 18.46
N VAL A 230 -0.94 4.80 19.09
CA VAL A 230 -2.17 4.39 19.81
C VAL A 230 -2.46 5.25 21.06
N LYS A 231 -1.50 6.09 21.49
CA LYS A 231 -1.73 7.11 22.53
C LYS A 231 -2.73 8.18 22.08
N VAL A 232 -2.93 8.33 20.78
CA VAL A 232 -3.98 9.20 20.22
C VAL A 232 -5.34 8.52 20.47
N PRO A 233 -6.34 9.19 21.07
CA PRO A 233 -7.66 8.61 21.21
C PRO A 233 -8.23 8.26 19.82
N MET A 234 -8.58 6.99 19.56
CA MET A 234 -9.05 6.58 18.23
C MET A 234 -10.42 7.17 17.86
N THR A 235 -11.17 7.67 18.86
CA THR A 235 -12.41 8.44 18.69
C THR A 235 -12.17 9.93 18.37
N ASP A 236 -10.93 10.41 18.42
CA ASP A 236 -10.58 11.77 17.99
C ASP A 236 -10.51 11.84 16.46
N MET A 237 -11.55 12.40 15.87
CA MET A 237 -11.73 12.47 14.41
C MET A 237 -10.95 13.61 13.74
N ARG A 238 -10.16 14.38 14.48
CA ARG A 238 -9.40 15.49 13.89
C ARG A 238 -8.35 14.94 12.93
N MET A 239 -8.31 15.44 11.70
CA MET A 239 -7.27 15.00 10.75
C MET A 239 -5.98 15.80 10.93
N ARG A 240 -6.10 17.09 11.25
CA ARG A 240 -4.99 18.04 11.31
C ARG A 240 -4.25 17.97 12.65
N PRO A 241 -2.93 18.15 12.67
CA PRO A 241 -2.17 18.24 13.91
C PRO A 241 -2.56 19.48 14.71
N GLN A 242 -2.50 19.38 16.03
CA GLN A 242 -2.71 20.50 16.94
C GLN A 242 -1.59 20.53 17.98
N THR A 243 -0.66 21.48 17.83
CA THR A 243 0.51 21.61 18.71
C THR A 243 0.14 21.82 20.17
N SER A 244 -0.92 22.58 20.47
CA SER A 244 -1.33 22.88 21.84
C SER A 244 -1.76 21.66 22.66
N SER A 245 -2.29 20.61 22.02
CA SER A 245 -2.67 19.35 22.68
C SER A 245 -1.67 18.21 22.43
N GLY A 246 -0.59 18.47 21.69
CA GLY A 246 0.35 17.42 21.25
C GLY A 246 -0.25 16.46 20.21
N TYR A 247 -1.43 16.75 19.64
CA TYR A 247 -2.08 15.89 18.67
C TYR A 247 -1.31 15.86 17.34
N PRO A 248 -0.82 14.70 16.86
CA PRO A 248 0.16 14.64 15.77
C PRO A 248 -0.46 14.71 14.37
N GLY A 249 -1.80 14.71 14.25
CA GLY A 249 -2.51 14.56 12.98
C GLY A 249 -2.66 13.10 12.55
N ARG A 250 -3.41 12.86 11.48
CA ARG A 250 -3.66 11.52 10.92
C ARG A 250 -3.39 11.47 9.43
N THR A 251 -3.14 10.27 8.93
CA THR A 251 -2.84 9.94 7.53
C THR A 251 -1.55 10.59 7.03
N TYR A 252 -1.06 10.11 5.89
CA TYR A 252 0.08 10.73 5.20
C TYR A 252 -0.13 12.22 4.89
N ARG A 253 -1.38 12.68 4.81
CA ARG A 253 -1.72 14.07 4.51
C ARG A 253 -1.33 14.99 5.65
N PHE A 254 -1.53 14.62 6.91
CA PHE A 254 -1.43 15.57 8.02
C PHE A 254 -0.53 15.13 9.17
N TYR A 255 -0.21 13.84 9.23
CA TYR A 255 0.61 13.30 10.31
C TYR A 255 2.03 13.88 10.28
N LYS A 256 2.44 14.44 11.42
CA LYS A 256 3.76 15.07 11.64
C LYS A 256 4.73 14.20 12.43
N GLY A 257 4.31 13.01 12.89
CA GLY A 257 5.17 12.08 13.60
C GLY A 257 5.96 11.13 12.68
N PRO A 258 6.77 10.23 13.26
CA PRO A 258 7.53 9.23 12.52
C PRO A 258 6.62 8.12 11.96
N ALA A 259 6.97 7.59 10.80
CA ALA A 259 6.31 6.45 10.16
C ALA A 259 7.30 5.29 10.00
N VAL A 260 6.83 4.06 10.26
CA VAL A 260 7.57 2.82 10.00
C VAL A 260 7.72 2.66 8.49
N PHE A 261 6.62 2.77 7.74
CA PHE A 261 6.59 2.88 6.30
C PHE A 261 5.57 3.94 5.87
N GLU A 262 5.91 4.73 4.86
CA GLU A 262 5.05 5.79 4.37
C GLU A 262 3.97 5.28 3.43
N PHE A 263 2.86 6.02 3.32
CA PHE A 263 1.89 5.81 2.26
C PHE A 263 2.56 5.92 0.88
N GLY A 264 2.24 5.00 -0.02
CA GLY A 264 2.82 4.91 -1.35
C GLY A 264 4.19 4.23 -1.40
N TYR A 265 4.73 3.76 -0.27
CA TYR A 265 6.01 3.04 -0.23
C TYR A 265 5.87 1.61 -0.76
N GLY A 266 6.88 1.13 -1.46
CA GLY A 266 6.98 -0.24 -1.94
C GLY A 266 8.14 -0.38 -2.93
N LEU A 267 8.91 -1.46 -2.79
CA LEU A 267 10.07 -1.76 -3.61
C LEU A 267 9.69 -2.70 -4.77
N SER A 268 10.60 -2.81 -5.72
CA SER A 268 10.56 -3.73 -6.84
C SER A 268 11.91 -4.42 -6.97
N TYR A 269 11.96 -5.57 -7.64
CA TYR A 269 13.22 -6.17 -8.10
C TYR A 269 13.85 -5.36 -9.24
N SER A 270 13.12 -4.41 -9.82
CA SER A 270 13.63 -3.50 -10.83
C SER A 270 13.83 -2.07 -10.31
N LYS A 271 14.64 -1.31 -11.03
CA LYS A 271 14.90 0.11 -10.75
C LYS A 271 14.23 0.99 -11.80
N TYR A 272 13.46 1.97 -11.36
CA TYR A 272 12.76 2.90 -12.24
C TYR A 272 13.30 4.33 -12.11
N THR A 273 13.21 5.10 -13.19
CA THR A 273 13.39 6.55 -13.17
C THR A 273 12.15 7.23 -13.74
N TYR A 274 11.84 8.40 -13.19
CA TYR A 274 10.67 9.18 -13.54
C TYR A 274 11.10 10.53 -14.11
N GLU A 275 10.35 11.04 -15.07
CA GLU A 275 10.57 12.34 -15.69
C GLU A 275 9.23 13.04 -15.86
N LEU A 276 9.05 14.18 -15.21
CA LEU A 276 7.89 15.03 -15.44
C LEU A 276 8.13 15.86 -16.70
N THR A 277 7.41 15.57 -17.77
CA THR A 277 7.51 16.33 -19.01
C THR A 277 6.98 17.74 -18.76
N ALA A 278 7.76 18.76 -19.15
CA ALA A 278 7.38 20.16 -18.94
C ALA A 278 6.05 20.47 -19.65
N PHE A 279 5.05 20.92 -18.88
CA PHE A 279 3.81 21.46 -19.41
C PHE A 279 3.87 23.00 -19.42
N SER A 280 3.20 23.61 -20.40
CA SER A 280 3.26 25.07 -20.64
C SER A 280 2.65 25.91 -19.52
N ARG A 281 1.88 25.29 -18.61
CA ARG A 281 1.07 25.97 -17.60
C ARG A 281 1.70 25.92 -16.20
N ASN A 282 2.71 26.73 -15.98
CA ASN A 282 3.34 26.92 -14.65
C ASN A 282 2.66 28.00 -13.80
N LYS A 283 1.70 28.74 -14.36
CA LYS A 283 0.92 29.78 -13.68
C LYS A 283 -0.57 29.60 -13.95
N LEU A 284 -1.36 29.70 -12.88
CA LEU A 284 -2.81 29.73 -12.92
C LEU A 284 -3.29 31.08 -12.39
N TYR A 285 -3.91 31.87 -13.27
CA TYR A 285 -4.47 33.17 -12.90
C TYR A 285 -5.95 32.99 -12.55
N LEU A 286 -6.31 33.34 -11.32
CA LEU A 286 -7.69 33.32 -10.83
C LEU A 286 -8.31 34.70 -11.07
N ASN A 287 -8.51 35.07 -12.34
CA ASN A 287 -9.09 36.38 -12.70
C ASN A 287 -10.62 36.31 -12.68
N GLN A 288 -11.27 36.69 -11.57
CA GLN A 288 -12.64 37.20 -11.61
C GLN A 288 -12.87 38.32 -10.57
N SER A 289 -13.66 39.30 -11.00
CA SER A 289 -14.15 40.45 -10.23
C SER A 289 -15.29 40.02 -9.31
N SER A 290 -15.00 39.57 -8.08
CA SER A 290 -15.82 39.70 -6.85
C SER A 290 -15.21 38.86 -5.71
N THR A 291 -15.20 39.43 -4.50
CA THR A 291 -14.86 38.81 -3.19
C THR A 291 -13.46 38.17 -3.02
N LYS A 292 -12.44 39.00 -2.82
CA LYS A 292 -11.16 38.55 -2.22
C LYS A 292 -11.34 38.29 -0.73
N HIS A 293 -11.15 37.05 -0.28
CA HIS A 293 -11.09 36.74 1.15
C HIS A 293 -9.64 36.80 1.64
N LYS A 294 -9.36 37.70 2.59
CA LYS A 294 -8.07 37.76 3.28
C LYS A 294 -8.03 36.70 4.37
N ILE A 295 -7.12 35.74 4.28
CA ILE A 295 -6.81 34.84 5.39
C ILE A 295 -5.71 35.51 6.22
N ASN A 296 -6.06 35.98 7.41
CA ASN A 296 -5.08 36.46 8.40
C ASN A 296 -4.45 35.26 9.10
N ASN A 297 -3.32 34.77 8.59
CA ASN A 297 -2.40 33.95 9.38
C ASN A 297 -1.25 34.83 9.87
N PHE A 298 -0.80 34.60 11.11
CA PHE A 298 0.09 35.43 11.92
C PHE A 298 1.46 35.84 11.32
N ASP A 299 1.77 35.54 10.04
CA ASP A 299 3.01 35.98 9.37
C ASP A 299 2.88 36.36 7.87
N SER A 300 1.70 36.26 7.23
CA SER A 300 1.49 36.82 5.87
C SER A 300 0.01 36.80 5.47
N VAL A 301 -0.50 37.90 4.88
CA VAL A 301 -1.82 37.94 4.22
C VAL A 301 -1.76 37.07 2.97
N MET A 302 -2.48 35.95 2.97
CA MET A 302 -2.59 35.08 1.81
C MET A 302 -3.99 35.23 1.22
N MET A 303 -4.05 35.55 -0.07
CA MET A 303 -5.33 35.65 -0.76
C MET A 303 -5.87 34.25 -1.05
N SER A 304 -7.18 34.10 -0.94
CA SER A 304 -7.89 32.89 -1.35
C SER A 304 -9.20 33.25 -2.04
N ILE A 305 -9.62 32.39 -2.97
CA ILE A 305 -10.92 32.46 -3.65
C ILE A 305 -11.68 31.16 -3.39
N LEU A 306 -13.00 31.25 -3.24
CA LEU A 306 -13.86 30.08 -3.13
C LEU A 306 -13.95 29.36 -4.48
N VAL A 307 -13.79 28.04 -4.49
CA VAL A 307 -13.93 27.23 -5.71
C VAL A 307 -15.33 27.41 -6.33
N SER A 308 -16.35 27.60 -5.50
CA SER A 308 -17.72 27.89 -5.95
C SER A 308 -17.85 29.22 -6.70
N GLU A 309 -17.03 30.22 -6.41
CA GLU A 309 -17.03 31.52 -7.12
C GLU A 309 -16.36 31.42 -8.49
N LEU A 310 -15.41 30.49 -8.67
CA LEU A 310 -14.77 30.27 -9.97
C LEU A 310 -15.74 29.67 -10.99
N GLY A 311 -16.71 28.87 -10.53
CA GLY A 311 -17.70 28.20 -11.38
C GLY A 311 -17.17 26.93 -12.05
N THR A 312 -18.11 26.05 -12.45
CA THR A 312 -17.79 24.74 -13.05
C THR A 312 -17.06 24.87 -14.39
N GLU A 313 -17.45 25.84 -15.23
CA GLU A 313 -16.80 26.08 -16.52
C GLU A 313 -15.32 26.45 -16.36
N PHE A 314 -15.00 27.32 -15.40
CA PHE A 314 -13.60 27.62 -15.07
C PHE A 314 -12.87 26.35 -14.65
N CYS A 315 -13.43 25.58 -13.71
CA CYS A 315 -12.77 24.39 -13.21
C CYS A 315 -12.51 23.35 -14.30
N GLU A 316 -13.47 23.08 -15.18
CA GLU A 316 -13.32 22.18 -16.32
C GLU A 316 -12.30 22.70 -17.34
N HIS A 317 -12.37 23.99 -17.72
CA HIS A 317 -11.45 24.60 -18.69
C HIS A 317 -10.00 24.69 -18.17
N ASN A 318 -9.82 24.65 -16.85
CA ASN A 318 -8.50 24.75 -16.23
C ASN A 318 -7.88 23.40 -15.89
N LYS A 319 -8.54 22.28 -16.19
CA LYS A 319 -7.91 20.96 -16.15
C LYS A 319 -6.76 20.91 -17.15
N PHE A 320 -5.68 20.21 -16.80
CA PHE A 320 -4.56 20.01 -17.71
C PHE A 320 -3.92 18.64 -17.50
N PRO A 321 -3.42 18.02 -18.58
CA PRO A 321 -2.71 16.76 -18.49
C PRO A 321 -1.30 16.96 -17.93
N VAL A 322 -0.86 16.01 -17.13
CA VAL A 322 0.52 15.88 -16.65
C VAL A 322 1.07 14.57 -17.19
N ARG A 323 2.14 14.69 -17.97
CA ARG A 323 2.81 13.54 -18.57
C ARG A 323 4.02 13.13 -17.75
N ILE A 324 4.10 11.84 -17.49
CA ILE A 324 5.15 11.23 -16.68
C ILE A 324 5.83 10.15 -17.53
N GLY A 325 7.08 10.39 -17.89
CA GLY A 325 7.94 9.37 -18.47
C GLY A 325 8.43 8.40 -17.40
N VAL A 326 8.31 7.10 -17.65
CA VAL A 326 8.78 6.05 -16.75
C VAL A 326 9.69 5.12 -17.52
N LYS A 327 10.90 4.88 -17.02
CA LYS A 327 11.85 3.94 -17.62
C LYS A 327 12.27 2.86 -16.63
N ASN A 328 12.23 1.61 -17.08
CA ASN A 328 12.73 0.46 -16.36
C ASN A 328 14.22 0.24 -16.67
N HIS A 329 15.10 0.34 -15.67
CA HIS A 329 16.54 0.13 -15.80
C HIS A 329 17.02 -1.20 -15.21
N GLY A 330 16.14 -1.99 -14.59
CA GLY A 330 16.52 -3.31 -14.10
C GLY A 330 16.29 -4.40 -15.15
N GLU A 331 16.55 -5.64 -14.73
CA GLU A 331 16.60 -6.81 -15.61
C GLU A 331 15.26 -7.55 -15.71
N MET A 332 14.31 -7.22 -14.82
CA MET A 332 13.02 -7.90 -14.75
C MET A 332 11.90 -6.99 -15.21
N ALA A 333 10.97 -7.55 -16.00
CA ALA A 333 9.71 -6.89 -16.26
C ALA A 333 8.94 -6.67 -14.95
N GLY A 334 8.22 -5.57 -14.82
CA GLY A 334 7.46 -5.28 -13.61
C GLY A 334 6.27 -4.39 -13.88
N LYS A 335 5.25 -4.51 -13.04
CA LYS A 335 4.06 -3.68 -13.04
C LYS A 335 3.99 -2.94 -11.70
N HIS A 336 3.84 -1.63 -11.72
CA HIS A 336 3.71 -0.82 -10.49
C HIS A 336 2.87 0.44 -10.73
N PRO A 337 2.17 0.97 -9.71
CA PRO A 337 1.48 2.24 -9.80
C PRO A 337 2.47 3.40 -9.67
N VAL A 338 2.33 4.38 -10.55
CA VAL A 338 2.97 5.70 -10.43
C VAL A 338 1.99 6.64 -9.73
N LEU A 339 2.41 7.23 -8.62
CA LEU A 339 1.58 8.08 -7.77
C LEU A 339 1.96 9.55 -8.01
N LEU A 340 1.00 10.37 -8.45
CA LEU A 340 1.17 11.82 -8.57
C LEU A 340 0.59 12.50 -7.33
N PHE A 341 1.41 13.29 -6.64
CA PHE A 341 0.99 14.07 -5.48
C PHE A 341 1.00 15.56 -5.78
N ALA A 342 0.20 16.33 -5.05
CA ALA A 342 0.27 17.77 -4.94
C ALA A 342 0.65 18.18 -3.52
N ARG A 343 1.52 19.17 -3.38
CA ARG A 343 1.88 19.78 -2.09
C ARG A 343 2.13 21.27 -2.21
N GLN A 344 2.10 22.00 -1.10
CA GLN A 344 2.40 23.43 -1.08
C GLN A 344 3.72 23.72 -0.36
N THR A 345 4.40 24.81 -0.75
CA THR A 345 5.71 25.20 -0.20
C THR A 345 5.65 25.50 1.31
N LYS A 346 4.67 26.32 1.74
CA LYS A 346 4.51 26.70 3.15
C LYS A 346 3.54 25.74 3.85
N GLN A 347 4.07 24.83 4.66
CA GLN A 347 3.28 24.00 5.58
C GLN A 347 2.81 24.84 6.79
N GLY A 348 1.83 25.73 6.57
CA GLY A 348 1.15 26.45 7.65
C GLY A 348 0.29 25.53 8.51
N ASN A 349 -0.24 26.04 9.63
CA ASN A 349 -1.10 25.26 10.53
C ASN A 349 -2.32 24.72 9.78
N GLY A 350 -2.41 23.38 9.69
CA GLY A 350 -3.54 22.67 9.11
C GLY A 350 -3.48 22.35 7.61
N ARG A 351 -2.42 22.71 6.89
CA ARG A 351 -2.23 22.29 5.49
C ARG A 351 -1.76 20.84 5.39
N ALA A 352 -2.16 20.17 4.32
CA ALA A 352 -1.66 18.83 4.03
C ALA A 352 -0.18 18.88 3.61
N ARG A 353 0.63 17.94 4.09
CA ARG A 353 2.02 17.70 3.68
C ARG A 353 2.11 17.39 2.19
N LYS A 354 1.20 16.53 1.73
CA LYS A 354 0.94 16.20 0.31
C LYS A 354 -0.45 15.58 0.19
N GLN A 355 -1.01 15.58 -1.01
CA GLN A 355 -2.29 14.96 -1.35
C GLN A 355 -2.13 14.19 -2.66
N LEU A 356 -2.63 12.96 -2.70
CA LEU A 356 -2.68 12.19 -3.94
C LEU A 356 -3.62 12.88 -4.93
N VAL A 357 -3.11 13.11 -6.14
CA VAL A 357 -3.85 13.64 -7.28
C VAL A 357 -4.48 12.49 -8.07
N GLY A 358 -3.67 11.47 -8.33
CA GLY A 358 -4.10 10.28 -9.06
C GLY A 358 -2.96 9.28 -9.16
N PHE A 359 -3.26 8.11 -9.71
CA PHE A 359 -2.27 7.09 -9.97
C PHE A 359 -2.59 6.30 -11.22
N HIS A 360 -1.56 5.75 -11.85
CA HIS A 360 -1.70 4.90 -13.02
C HIS A 360 -0.68 3.77 -12.96
N SER A 361 -1.12 2.53 -13.20
CA SER A 361 -0.22 1.38 -13.21
C SER A 361 0.45 1.24 -14.58
N VAL A 362 1.78 1.19 -14.58
CA VAL A 362 2.58 0.91 -15.77
C VAL A 362 3.16 -0.50 -15.68
N LYS A 363 3.18 -1.22 -16.81
CA LYS A 363 3.88 -2.48 -16.96
C LYS A 363 4.99 -2.28 -17.99
N LEU A 364 6.23 -2.51 -17.57
CA LEU A 364 7.41 -2.27 -18.38
C LEU A 364 8.34 -3.48 -18.36
N SER A 365 8.76 -3.92 -19.53
CA SER A 365 9.85 -4.87 -19.74
C SER A 365 11.19 -4.25 -19.33
N ALA A 366 12.23 -5.08 -19.21
CA ALA A 366 13.59 -4.59 -18.94
C ALA A 366 14.05 -3.61 -20.05
N GLY A 367 14.57 -2.44 -19.65
CA GLY A 367 15.01 -1.39 -20.57
C GLY A 367 13.89 -0.55 -21.21
N GLU A 368 12.63 -0.95 -21.07
CA GLU A 368 11.48 -0.29 -21.68
C GLU A 368 11.19 1.08 -21.04
N ARG A 369 10.70 2.01 -21.86
CA ARG A 369 10.18 3.32 -21.42
C ARG A 369 8.75 3.48 -21.93
N ALA A 370 7.88 3.99 -21.07
CA ALA A 370 6.55 4.45 -21.45
C ALA A 370 6.31 5.89 -20.94
N GLU A 371 5.27 6.51 -21.45
CA GLU A 371 4.73 7.76 -20.94
C GLU A 371 3.28 7.52 -20.51
N ILE A 372 2.92 8.01 -19.33
CA ILE A 372 1.54 8.03 -18.85
C ILE A 372 1.05 9.47 -18.72
N GLU A 373 -0.26 9.64 -18.79
CA GLU A 373 -0.93 10.93 -18.64
C GLU A 373 -1.91 10.86 -17.47
N LEU A 374 -1.84 11.85 -16.57
CA LEU A 374 -2.78 12.05 -15.48
C LEU A 374 -3.38 13.45 -15.59
N GLU A 375 -4.71 13.54 -15.56
CA GLU A 375 -5.40 14.83 -15.57
C GLU A 375 -5.36 15.48 -14.18
N VAL A 376 -4.97 16.75 -14.14
CA VAL A 376 -4.99 17.55 -12.91
C VAL A 376 -6.10 18.58 -13.00
N SER A 377 -7.07 18.48 -12.09
CA SER A 377 -8.07 19.52 -11.80
C SER A 377 -7.57 20.47 -10.70
N PRO A 378 -7.24 21.74 -10.99
CA PRO A 378 -6.79 22.68 -9.96
C PRO A 378 -7.81 22.89 -8.86
N CYS A 379 -9.09 22.96 -9.22
CA CYS A 379 -10.19 23.17 -8.28
C CYS A 379 -10.38 22.00 -7.30
N GLU A 380 -9.91 20.81 -7.64
CA GLU A 380 -10.01 19.61 -6.78
C GLU A 380 -8.68 19.31 -6.08
N HIS A 381 -7.58 19.34 -6.82
CA HIS A 381 -6.28 18.85 -6.39
C HIS A 381 -5.40 19.91 -5.75
N LEU A 382 -5.63 21.19 -6.05
CA LEU A 382 -4.87 22.34 -5.52
C LEU A 382 -5.71 23.22 -4.60
N SER A 383 -6.91 22.78 -4.23
CA SER A 383 -7.78 23.44 -3.27
C SER A 383 -7.78 22.72 -1.92
N ARG A 384 -8.31 23.39 -0.90
CA ARG A 384 -8.50 22.81 0.44
C ARG A 384 -9.81 23.29 1.05
N ALA A 385 -10.38 22.51 1.97
CA ALA A 385 -11.46 22.99 2.82
C ALA A 385 -10.95 24.07 3.80
N ASN A 386 -11.69 25.17 3.92
CA ASN A 386 -11.54 26.18 4.97
C ASN A 386 -12.26 25.74 6.27
N GLU A 387 -12.41 26.64 7.25
CA GLU A 387 -13.05 26.33 8.54
C GLU A 387 -14.56 26.11 8.42
N ASP A 388 -15.21 26.72 7.42
CA ASP A 388 -16.63 26.54 7.11
C ASP A 388 -16.92 25.30 6.26
N GLY A 389 -15.88 24.53 5.90
CA GLY A 389 -15.98 23.36 5.02
C GLY A 389 -16.08 23.71 3.52
N LEU A 390 -15.92 24.98 3.16
CA LEU A 390 -15.92 25.44 1.77
C LEU A 390 -14.54 25.22 1.14
N MET A 391 -14.52 24.78 -0.12
CA MET A 391 -13.27 24.58 -0.86
C MET A 391 -12.72 25.94 -1.32
N VAL A 392 -11.46 26.22 -0.97
CA VAL A 392 -10.74 27.43 -1.35
C VAL A 392 -9.46 27.09 -2.11
N MET A 393 -9.12 27.92 -3.09
CA MET A 393 -7.80 27.93 -3.72
C MET A 393 -7.01 29.11 -3.16
N GLU A 394 -5.80 28.85 -2.72
CA GLU A 394 -4.94 29.86 -2.10
C GLU A 394 -3.81 30.26 -3.03
N GLU A 395 -3.47 31.55 -3.04
CA GLU A 395 -2.34 32.09 -3.79
C GLU A 395 -1.02 31.43 -3.38
N GLY A 396 -0.14 31.15 -4.33
CA GLY A 396 1.23 30.74 -4.06
C GLY A 396 1.65 29.46 -4.77
N THR A 397 2.86 29.01 -4.45
CA THR A 397 3.52 27.91 -5.16
C THR A 397 3.14 26.55 -4.59
N HIS A 398 2.56 25.74 -5.47
CA HIS A 398 2.28 24.33 -5.33
C HIS A 398 3.31 23.54 -6.14
N PHE A 399 3.48 22.27 -5.79
CA PHE A 399 4.33 21.33 -6.49
C PHE A 399 3.54 20.08 -6.81
N LEU A 400 3.62 19.66 -8.07
CA LEU A 400 3.29 18.30 -8.47
C LEU A 400 4.53 17.42 -8.26
N VAL A 401 4.35 16.26 -7.65
CA VAL A 401 5.45 15.42 -7.15
C VAL A 401 5.24 13.98 -7.58
N VAL A 402 6.27 13.37 -8.17
CA VAL A 402 6.35 11.94 -8.48
C VAL A 402 7.72 11.47 -8.02
N GLU A 403 7.76 10.57 -7.04
CA GLU A 403 9.00 10.11 -6.41
C GLU A 403 9.90 11.29 -5.99
N ASP A 404 11.05 11.48 -6.65
CA ASP A 404 12.03 12.53 -6.39
C ASP A 404 11.89 13.74 -7.33
N GLN A 405 10.98 13.69 -8.30
CA GLN A 405 10.72 14.77 -9.26
C GLN A 405 9.64 15.71 -8.75
N GLU A 406 9.88 17.02 -8.92
CA GLU A 406 8.90 18.06 -8.57
C GLU A 406 8.75 19.08 -9.69
N HIS A 407 7.51 19.49 -9.95
CA HIS A 407 7.19 20.55 -10.90
C HIS A 407 6.35 21.66 -10.24
N PRO A 408 6.80 22.93 -10.26
CA PRO A 408 6.10 24.02 -9.60
C PRO A 408 4.90 24.53 -10.42
N ILE A 409 3.82 24.86 -9.72
CA ILE A 409 2.63 25.55 -10.25
C ILE A 409 2.33 26.73 -9.32
N SER A 410 2.29 27.94 -9.87
CA SER A 410 1.97 29.14 -9.10
C SER A 410 0.53 29.56 -9.33
N ILE A 411 -0.26 29.63 -8.26
CA ILE A 411 -1.60 30.23 -8.27
C ILE A 411 -1.44 31.73 -7.98
N VAL A 412 -2.00 32.57 -8.84
CA VAL A 412 -1.97 34.04 -8.75
C VAL A 412 -3.40 34.57 -8.67
N ILE A 413 -3.69 35.43 -7.68
CA ILE A 413 -5.03 35.96 -7.34
C ILE A 413 -5.09 37.49 -7.41
#